data_AF-A0A1W9GFN6-F1
#
_entry.id   AF-A0A1W9GFN6-F1
#
_cell.length_a   1.000
_cell.length_b   1.000
_cell.length_c   1.000
_cell.angle_alpha   90.00
_cell.angle_beta   90.00
_cell.angle_gamma   90.00
#
_symmetry.space_group_name_H-M   'P 1'
#
loop_
_entity.id
_entity.type
_entity.pdbx_description
1 polymer ?
#
loop_
_entity_poly.entity_id
_entity_poly.type
_entity_poly.pdbx_seq_one_letter_code
_entity_poly.pdbx_strand_id
1 'polypeptide(L)'
;MGDVESDRESLGQIEALFSEKWSTPFDDGYDSTIKSLSFTESHLDDADSSDIRRAWTQFLKGIFGVHSSWEWPCNVGMAEWYAEHDKPLHALAVYEHLLREVQKQGLDDSRVEYCDALQEWLLRLFDLCEHQGFTERAIYIAGLIGDFQEEGVIGLVEYAGVLARLPGLRRHELRETIERERVEAERRYREVFGELVANLHDDTKQILIRAEIVGTEIVRKIDPSAAPLCWTLALEAEFYHKVYERNKDRLDVILGSEAPGRRQTCGIGKILLLVDKTISDPLRRPLIEKQIAVWSRLLSVPHIHKMLALITEHRNQIAHVDVAKRGIYTLGHSNEFVRKVRESGWIVEFLSSLQPLS
;
A
#
# COMPACT_ATOMS: atom_id res chain seq x y z
N MET A 1 -32.13 12.48 -20.86
CA MET A 1 -32.75 11.94 -19.63
C MET A 1 -33.14 10.52 -19.98
N GLY A 2 -32.32 9.54 -19.58
CA GLY A 2 -32.68 8.14 -19.70
C GLY A 2 -33.92 7.83 -18.86
N ASP A 3 -34.66 6.82 -19.27
CA ASP A 3 -35.84 6.35 -18.53
C ASP A 3 -35.36 5.58 -17.28
N VAL A 4 -35.75 6.06 -16.09
CA VAL A 4 -35.37 5.45 -14.80
C VAL A 4 -35.82 3.99 -14.73
N GLU A 5 -36.92 3.64 -15.38
CA GLU A 5 -37.39 2.26 -15.47
C GLU A 5 -36.43 1.42 -16.32
N SER A 6 -35.95 1.95 -17.44
CA SER A 6 -34.96 1.29 -18.31
C SER A 6 -33.61 1.08 -17.62
N ASP A 7 -33.14 2.05 -16.83
CA ASP A 7 -31.89 1.90 -16.07
C ASP A 7 -32.01 0.84 -14.97
N ARG A 8 -33.16 0.82 -14.27
CA ARG A 8 -33.42 -0.20 -13.24
C ARG A 8 -33.45 -1.60 -13.85
N GLU A 9 -34.12 -1.76 -14.98
CA GLU A 9 -34.16 -3.03 -15.72
C GLU A 9 -32.76 -3.46 -16.18
N SER A 10 -31.96 -2.53 -16.72
CA SER A 10 -30.59 -2.79 -17.17
C SER A 10 -29.68 -3.23 -16.02
N LEU A 11 -29.72 -2.55 -14.87
CA LEU A 11 -28.96 -2.97 -13.68
C LEU A 11 -29.42 -4.34 -13.16
N GLY A 12 -30.72 -4.62 -13.18
CA GLY A 12 -31.26 -5.94 -12.81
C GLY A 12 -30.80 -7.07 -13.74
N GLN A 13 -30.71 -6.81 -15.05
CA GLN A 13 -30.16 -7.75 -16.01
C GLN A 13 -28.67 -8.00 -15.76
N ILE A 14 -27.89 -6.94 -15.50
CA ILE A 14 -26.47 -7.04 -15.18
C ILE A 14 -26.25 -7.93 -13.95
N GLU A 15 -27.02 -7.70 -12.88
CA GLU A 15 -26.94 -8.47 -11.64
C GLU A 15 -27.33 -9.95 -11.80
N ALA A 16 -28.40 -10.22 -12.57
CA ALA A 16 -28.82 -11.59 -12.88
C ALA A 16 -27.73 -12.34 -13.66
N LEU A 17 -27.19 -11.70 -14.71
CA LEU A 17 -26.13 -12.27 -15.53
C LEU A 17 -24.82 -12.47 -14.73
N PHE A 18 -24.50 -11.58 -13.80
CA PHE A 18 -23.35 -11.74 -12.90
C PHE A 18 -23.51 -12.99 -12.00
N SER A 19 -24.71 -13.18 -11.46
CA SER A 19 -25.05 -14.32 -10.61
C SER A 19 -24.99 -15.67 -11.35
N GLU A 20 -25.17 -15.68 -12.67
CA GLU A 20 -25.10 -16.89 -13.49
C GLU A 20 -23.67 -17.29 -13.87
N LYS A 21 -22.80 -16.31 -14.16
CA LYS A 21 -21.44 -16.58 -14.66
C LYS A 21 -20.40 -16.78 -13.55
N TRP A 22 -20.66 -16.33 -12.32
CA TRP A 22 -19.75 -16.46 -11.17
C TRP A 22 -18.33 -15.92 -11.42
N SER A 23 -18.16 -14.94 -12.31
CA SER A 23 -16.85 -14.34 -12.62
C SER A 23 -16.96 -12.86 -13.00
N THR A 24 -16.03 -12.04 -12.50
CA THR A 24 -15.58 -10.80 -13.15
C THR A 24 -14.56 -11.16 -14.24
N PRO A 25 -14.56 -10.55 -15.45
CA PRO A 25 -15.17 -9.29 -15.86
C PRO A 25 -16.36 -9.46 -16.81
N PHE A 26 -17.10 -8.36 -17.00
CA PHE A 26 -18.15 -8.24 -18.02
C PHE A 26 -17.58 -8.53 -19.41
N ASP A 27 -17.91 -9.68 -20.01
CA ASP A 27 -17.56 -9.99 -21.40
C ASP A 27 -18.25 -9.04 -22.39
N ASP A 28 -17.84 -9.06 -23.67
CA ASP A 28 -18.44 -8.27 -24.76
C ASP A 28 -19.97 -8.39 -24.83
N GLY A 29 -20.57 -9.42 -24.22
CA GLY A 29 -22.01 -9.63 -24.13
C GLY A 29 -22.74 -8.64 -23.22
N TYR A 30 -22.04 -7.95 -22.31
CA TYR A 30 -22.63 -6.94 -21.42
C TYR A 30 -22.55 -5.53 -21.99
N ASP A 31 -21.73 -5.31 -23.02
CA ASP A 31 -21.43 -3.99 -23.56
C ASP A 31 -22.67 -3.18 -23.92
N SER A 32 -23.64 -3.80 -24.60
CA SER A 32 -24.86 -3.10 -25.00
C SER A 32 -25.69 -2.68 -23.80
N THR A 33 -25.75 -3.51 -22.76
CA THR A 33 -26.54 -3.27 -21.54
C THR A 33 -25.87 -2.23 -20.64
N ILE A 34 -24.54 -2.23 -20.57
CA ILE A 34 -23.80 -1.21 -19.82
C ILE A 34 -23.84 0.15 -20.56
N LYS A 35 -23.72 0.13 -21.89
CA LYS A 35 -23.82 1.33 -22.73
C LYS A 35 -25.23 1.94 -22.70
N SER A 36 -26.28 1.17 -22.42
CA SER A 36 -27.64 1.70 -22.30
C SER A 36 -27.93 2.39 -20.96
N LEU A 37 -27.05 2.26 -19.96
CA LEU A 37 -27.23 2.96 -18.68
C LEU A 37 -27.06 4.47 -18.87
N SER A 38 -27.98 5.26 -18.33
CA SER A 38 -27.91 6.72 -18.42
C SER A 38 -26.68 7.32 -17.72
N PHE A 39 -26.10 6.61 -16.74
CA PHE A 39 -24.83 7.00 -16.14
C PHE A 39 -23.70 7.02 -17.17
N THR A 40 -23.68 6.05 -18.09
CA THR A 40 -22.65 5.96 -19.14
C THR A 40 -22.69 7.15 -20.11
N GLU A 41 -23.85 7.79 -20.25
CA GLU A 41 -24.08 8.99 -21.05
C GLU A 41 -23.87 10.30 -20.28
N SER A 42 -23.59 10.23 -18.97
CA SER A 42 -23.44 11.41 -18.13
C SER A 42 -22.15 12.17 -18.47
N HIS A 43 -22.25 13.49 -18.63
CA HIS A 43 -21.10 14.35 -18.86
C HIS A 43 -20.38 14.63 -17.54
N LEU A 44 -19.32 13.86 -17.26
CA LEU A 44 -18.47 14.04 -16.08
C LEU A 44 -17.22 14.89 -16.35
N ASP A 45 -16.84 15.12 -17.61
CA ASP A 45 -15.63 15.86 -17.96
C ASP A 45 -15.66 17.34 -17.50
N ASP A 46 -16.85 17.92 -17.45
CA ASP A 46 -17.10 19.27 -16.95
C ASP A 46 -17.46 19.29 -15.45
N ALA A 47 -17.62 18.12 -14.82
CA ALA A 47 -18.04 18.01 -13.44
C ALA A 47 -16.90 18.43 -12.50
N ASP A 48 -17.25 19.13 -11.42
CA ASP A 48 -16.27 19.40 -10.40
C ASP A 48 -15.86 18.11 -9.67
N SER A 49 -14.72 18.15 -9.00
CA SER A 49 -14.23 17.06 -8.15
C SER A 49 -15.36 16.53 -7.26
N SER A 50 -16.01 17.40 -6.49
CA SER A 50 -17.02 16.98 -5.50
C SER A 50 -18.25 16.30 -6.13
N ASP A 51 -18.57 16.63 -7.38
CA ASP A 51 -19.65 16.07 -8.17
C ASP A 51 -19.30 14.70 -8.71
N ILE A 52 -18.07 14.49 -9.21
CA ILE A 52 -17.58 13.15 -9.62
C ILE A 52 -17.75 12.16 -8.47
N ARG A 53 -17.36 12.56 -7.25
CA ARG A 53 -17.48 11.73 -6.04
C ARG A 53 -18.92 11.33 -5.71
N ARG A 54 -19.89 12.15 -6.10
CA ARG A 54 -21.32 11.95 -5.77
C ARG A 54 -22.10 11.33 -6.92
N ALA A 55 -21.57 11.36 -8.13
CA ALA A 55 -22.29 11.04 -9.36
C ALA A 55 -22.90 9.63 -9.32
N TRP A 56 -22.11 8.59 -9.03
CA TRP A 56 -22.61 7.22 -8.94
C TRP A 56 -23.64 7.04 -7.81
N THR A 57 -23.39 7.64 -6.65
CA THR A 57 -24.35 7.59 -5.53
C THR A 57 -25.67 8.27 -5.87
N GLN A 58 -25.66 9.36 -6.64
CA GLN A 58 -26.86 10.04 -7.10
C GLN A 58 -27.61 9.23 -8.15
N PHE A 59 -26.88 8.61 -9.09
CA PHE A 59 -27.44 7.69 -10.07
C PHE A 59 -28.18 6.53 -9.39
N LEU A 60 -27.51 5.82 -8.47
CA LEU A 60 -28.14 4.73 -7.71
C LEU A 60 -29.36 5.20 -6.90
N LYS A 61 -29.32 6.40 -6.30
CA LYS A 61 -30.48 6.97 -5.60
C LYS A 61 -31.63 7.32 -6.53
N GLY A 62 -31.35 7.78 -7.74
CA GLY A 62 -32.38 8.00 -8.77
C GLY A 62 -33.12 6.71 -9.10
N ILE A 63 -32.40 5.58 -9.12
CA ILE A 63 -32.92 4.27 -9.49
C ILE A 63 -33.58 3.54 -8.32
N PHE A 64 -32.92 3.47 -7.16
CA PHE A 64 -33.32 2.65 -6.00
C PHE A 64 -33.89 3.50 -4.85
N GLY A 65 -34.06 4.81 -5.05
CA GLY A 65 -34.62 5.73 -4.06
C GLY A 65 -33.63 6.04 -2.93
N VAL A 66 -34.00 5.72 -1.69
CA VAL A 66 -33.13 5.99 -0.52
C VAL A 66 -31.97 4.99 -0.45
N HIS A 67 -32.13 3.82 -1.05
CA HIS A 67 -31.09 2.81 -1.13
C HIS A 67 -30.06 3.23 -2.17
N SER A 68 -28.80 3.36 -1.75
CA SER A 68 -27.67 3.57 -2.66
C SER A 68 -26.77 2.35 -2.74
N SER A 69 -27.16 1.24 -2.13
CA SER A 69 -26.42 -0.01 -2.15
C SER A 69 -26.91 -0.84 -3.33
N TRP A 70 -26.01 -1.11 -4.27
CA TRP A 70 -26.17 -2.14 -5.28
C TRP A 70 -25.10 -3.21 -5.01
N GLU A 71 -25.27 -4.43 -5.54
CA GLU A 71 -24.38 -5.54 -5.22
C GLU A 71 -22.92 -5.20 -5.50
N TRP A 72 -22.06 -5.47 -4.51
CA TRP A 72 -20.66 -5.04 -4.54
C TRP A 72 -19.90 -5.57 -5.76
N PRO A 73 -20.01 -6.88 -6.10
CA PRO A 73 -19.33 -7.40 -7.28
C PRO A 73 -19.76 -6.71 -8.59
N CYS A 74 -21.03 -6.31 -8.68
CA CYS A 74 -21.54 -5.60 -9.85
C CYS A 74 -20.96 -4.18 -9.94
N ASN A 75 -20.85 -3.46 -8.81
CA ASN A 75 -20.18 -2.17 -8.77
C ASN A 75 -18.70 -2.28 -9.21
N VAL A 76 -18.02 -3.33 -8.78
CA VAL A 76 -16.61 -3.57 -9.11
C VAL A 76 -16.43 -3.80 -10.59
N GLY A 77 -17.19 -4.74 -11.16
CA GLY A 77 -17.17 -4.99 -12.59
C GLY A 77 -17.50 -3.73 -13.40
N MET A 78 -18.38 -2.87 -12.88
CA MET A 78 -18.75 -1.62 -13.58
C MET A 78 -17.59 -0.62 -13.57
N ALA A 79 -16.89 -0.50 -12.43
CA ALA A 79 -15.72 0.35 -12.31
C ALA A 79 -14.58 -0.11 -13.24
N GLU A 80 -14.36 -1.42 -13.33
CA GLU A 80 -13.40 -2.04 -14.25
C GLU A 80 -13.78 -1.79 -15.71
N TRP A 81 -15.04 -2.06 -16.08
CA TRP A 81 -15.53 -1.83 -17.44
C TRP A 81 -15.38 -0.36 -17.84
N TYR A 82 -15.72 0.59 -16.96
CA TYR A 82 -15.53 2.02 -17.23
C TYR A 82 -14.05 2.39 -17.40
N ALA A 83 -13.14 1.75 -16.65
CA ALA A 83 -11.71 2.00 -16.79
C ALA A 83 -11.16 1.46 -18.13
N GLU A 84 -11.67 0.34 -18.62
CA GLU A 84 -11.26 -0.27 -19.89
C GLU A 84 -11.87 0.40 -21.13
N HIS A 85 -13.00 1.10 -20.96
CA HIS A 85 -13.74 1.78 -22.04
C HIS A 85 -13.52 3.30 -22.07
N ASP A 86 -12.33 3.77 -21.68
CA ASP A 86 -11.94 5.18 -21.70
C ASP A 86 -12.92 6.13 -20.97
N LYS A 87 -13.54 5.65 -19.88
CA LYS A 87 -14.44 6.43 -19.01
C LYS A 87 -13.87 6.57 -17.59
N PRO A 88 -12.66 7.13 -17.43
CA PRO A 88 -11.95 7.15 -16.14
C PRO A 88 -12.72 7.89 -15.03
N LEU A 89 -13.45 8.96 -15.35
CA LEU A 89 -14.24 9.71 -14.36
C LEU A 89 -15.44 8.92 -13.82
N HIS A 90 -16.02 8.06 -14.65
CA HIS A 90 -17.10 7.17 -14.23
C HIS A 90 -16.54 6.06 -13.33
N ALA A 91 -15.40 5.48 -13.71
CA ALA A 91 -14.68 4.51 -12.88
C ALA A 91 -14.31 5.10 -11.51
N LEU A 92 -13.78 6.34 -11.47
CA LEU A 92 -13.49 7.06 -10.23
C LEU A 92 -14.74 7.18 -9.34
N ALA A 93 -15.87 7.60 -9.90
CA ALA A 93 -17.12 7.75 -9.15
C ALA A 93 -17.59 6.42 -8.51
N VAL A 94 -17.42 5.30 -9.22
CA VAL A 94 -17.82 3.98 -8.72
C VAL A 94 -16.83 3.46 -7.66
N TYR A 95 -15.51 3.57 -7.88
CA TYR A 95 -14.51 3.20 -6.89
C TYR A 95 -14.62 4.02 -5.59
N GLU A 96 -14.86 5.33 -5.69
CA GLU A 96 -15.08 6.19 -4.51
C GLU A 96 -16.36 5.82 -3.74
N HIS A 97 -17.39 5.36 -4.45
CA HIS A 97 -18.59 4.80 -3.81
C HIS A 97 -18.29 3.50 -3.05
N LEU A 98 -17.59 2.56 -3.69
CA LEU A 98 -17.17 1.30 -3.07
C LEU A 98 -16.34 1.53 -1.80
N LEU A 99 -15.33 2.41 -1.89
CA LEU A 99 -14.50 2.79 -0.74
C LEU A 99 -15.32 3.37 0.42
N ARG A 100 -16.31 4.21 0.11
CA ARG A 100 -17.20 4.78 1.14
C ARG A 100 -18.06 3.70 1.80
N GLU A 101 -18.52 2.71 1.04
CA GLU A 101 -19.28 1.59 1.61
C GLU A 101 -18.40 0.70 2.50
N VAL A 102 -17.13 0.46 2.13
CA VAL A 102 -16.13 -0.20 3.01
C VAL A 102 -15.98 0.57 4.32
N GLN A 103 -15.75 1.88 4.26
CA GLN A 103 -15.54 2.71 5.45
C GLN A 103 -16.76 2.75 6.37
N LYS A 104 -17.98 2.69 5.84
CA LYS A 104 -19.21 2.64 6.65
C LYS A 104 -19.44 1.31 7.33
N GLN A 105 -19.16 0.22 6.62
CA GLN A 105 -19.51 -1.13 7.05
C GLN A 105 -18.37 -1.79 7.87
N GLY A 106 -17.15 -1.27 7.75
CA GLY A 106 -15.95 -1.83 8.35
C GLY A 106 -15.43 -3.04 7.57
N LEU A 107 -14.16 -3.40 7.84
CA LEU A 107 -13.61 -4.67 7.39
C LEU A 107 -14.07 -5.78 8.34
N ASP A 108 -15.16 -6.47 7.99
CA ASP A 108 -15.56 -7.67 8.71
C ASP A 108 -14.79 -8.90 8.18
N ASP A 109 -14.41 -9.81 9.09
CA ASP A 109 -13.71 -11.06 8.78
C ASP A 109 -14.52 -11.99 7.86
N SER A 110 -15.84 -11.79 7.75
CA SER A 110 -16.69 -12.51 6.79
C SER A 110 -16.48 -12.12 5.32
N ARG A 111 -15.73 -11.04 5.04
CA ARG A 111 -15.54 -10.46 3.70
C ARG A 111 -14.12 -10.63 3.15
N VAL A 112 -13.42 -11.69 3.57
CA VAL A 112 -12.02 -11.97 3.19
C VAL A 112 -11.81 -11.94 1.68
N GLU A 113 -12.76 -12.47 0.91
CA GLU A 113 -12.70 -12.55 -0.56
C GLU A 113 -12.59 -11.17 -1.22
N TYR A 114 -13.00 -10.10 -0.54
CA TYR A 114 -12.98 -8.74 -1.07
C TYR A 114 -11.76 -7.93 -0.62
N CYS A 115 -10.86 -8.51 0.19
CA CYS A 115 -9.64 -7.82 0.62
C CYS A 115 -8.64 -7.67 -0.51
N ASP A 116 -8.43 -8.73 -1.29
CA ASP A 116 -7.55 -8.70 -2.47
C ASP A 116 -8.11 -7.72 -3.50
N ALA A 117 -9.43 -7.75 -3.72
CA ALA A 117 -10.10 -6.81 -4.59
C ALA A 117 -10.00 -5.36 -4.07
N LEU A 118 -10.11 -5.13 -2.76
CA LEU A 118 -9.94 -3.80 -2.16
C LEU A 118 -8.53 -3.23 -2.40
N GLN A 119 -7.49 -4.05 -2.32
CA GLN A 119 -6.13 -3.62 -2.68
C GLN A 119 -6.09 -3.14 -4.13
N GLU A 120 -6.61 -3.95 -5.07
CA GLU A 120 -6.65 -3.58 -6.48
C GLU A 120 -7.44 -2.30 -6.71
N TRP A 121 -8.61 -2.14 -6.07
CA TRP A 121 -9.45 -0.95 -6.21
C TRP A 121 -8.76 0.31 -5.70
N LEU A 122 -8.09 0.25 -4.54
CA LEU A 122 -7.37 1.39 -3.98
C LEU A 122 -6.21 1.81 -4.87
N LEU A 123 -5.45 0.85 -5.39
CA LEU A 123 -4.35 1.12 -6.33
C LEU A 123 -4.87 1.69 -7.65
N ARG A 124 -5.96 1.14 -8.20
CA ARG A 124 -6.63 1.67 -9.39
C ARG A 124 -7.18 3.07 -9.17
N LEU A 125 -7.78 3.32 -8.02
CA LEU A 125 -8.30 4.64 -7.67
C LEU A 125 -7.16 5.66 -7.56
N PHE A 126 -6.03 5.28 -6.94
CA PHE A 126 -4.82 6.11 -6.90
C PHE A 126 -4.29 6.41 -8.32
N ASP A 127 -4.18 5.38 -9.16
CA ASP A 127 -3.74 5.52 -10.54
C ASP A 127 -4.64 6.44 -11.34
N LEU A 128 -5.95 6.23 -11.30
CA LEU A 128 -6.93 7.07 -11.99
C LEU A 128 -6.84 8.52 -11.50
N CYS A 129 -6.73 8.75 -10.19
CA CYS A 129 -6.56 10.12 -9.66
C CYS A 129 -5.29 10.78 -10.18
N GLU A 130 -4.16 10.06 -10.22
CA GLU A 130 -2.91 10.60 -10.76
C GLU A 130 -3.01 10.91 -12.27
N HIS A 131 -3.55 9.98 -13.06
CA HIS A 131 -3.63 10.14 -14.52
C HIS A 131 -4.58 11.28 -14.92
N GLN A 132 -5.66 11.48 -14.17
CA GLN A 132 -6.62 12.57 -14.40
C GLN A 132 -6.17 13.91 -13.78
N GLY A 133 -5.01 13.97 -13.12
CA GLY A 133 -4.48 15.19 -12.52
C GLY A 133 -5.18 15.62 -11.22
N PHE A 134 -5.91 14.73 -10.55
CA PHE A 134 -6.54 14.99 -9.26
C PHE A 134 -5.55 14.81 -8.10
N THR A 135 -4.52 15.66 -8.05
CA THR A 135 -3.39 15.54 -7.11
C THR A 135 -3.80 15.39 -5.63
N GLU A 136 -4.66 16.29 -5.12
CA GLU A 136 -5.09 16.24 -3.71
C GLU A 136 -5.86 14.94 -3.39
N ARG A 137 -6.61 14.41 -4.36
CA ARG A 137 -7.29 13.11 -4.20
C ARG A 137 -6.29 11.97 -4.18
N ALA A 138 -5.34 11.95 -5.12
CA ALA A 138 -4.29 10.94 -5.15
C ALA A 138 -3.51 10.90 -3.83
N ILE A 139 -3.20 12.06 -3.25
CA ILE A 139 -2.55 12.18 -1.93
C ILE A 139 -3.45 11.62 -0.82
N TYR A 140 -4.75 11.94 -0.82
CA TYR A 140 -5.70 11.39 0.15
C TYR A 140 -5.81 9.86 0.05
N ILE A 141 -5.94 9.32 -1.16
CA ILE A 141 -5.99 7.87 -1.39
C ILE A 141 -4.69 7.19 -0.98
N ALA A 142 -3.53 7.80 -1.23
CA ALA A 142 -2.26 7.30 -0.74
C ALA A 142 -2.18 7.22 0.80
N GLY A 143 -2.82 8.18 1.50
CA GLY A 143 -3.00 8.11 2.95
C GLY A 143 -3.81 6.89 3.37
N LEU A 144 -4.96 6.66 2.73
CA LEU A 144 -5.80 5.48 2.99
C LEU A 144 -5.08 4.16 2.68
N ILE A 145 -4.30 4.11 1.61
CA ILE A 145 -3.46 2.94 1.29
C ILE A 145 -2.47 2.67 2.43
N GLY A 146 -1.92 3.72 3.05
CA GLY A 146 -1.10 3.59 4.26
C GLY A 146 -1.86 2.97 5.43
N ASP A 147 -3.06 3.47 5.73
CA ASP A 147 -3.91 2.94 6.80
C ASP A 147 -4.23 1.44 6.56
N PHE A 148 -4.64 1.08 5.34
CA PHE A 148 -4.92 -0.31 4.97
C PHE A 148 -3.67 -1.20 4.87
N GLN A 149 -2.47 -0.62 4.69
CA GLN A 149 -1.21 -1.36 4.81
C GLN A 149 -0.99 -1.81 6.25
N GLU A 150 -1.25 -0.95 7.24
CA GLU A 150 -1.13 -1.30 8.66
C GLU A 150 -2.12 -2.41 9.07
N GLU A 151 -3.30 -2.45 8.44
CA GLU A 151 -4.29 -3.51 8.61
C GLU A 151 -3.93 -4.82 7.88
N GLY A 152 -2.88 -4.81 7.05
CA GLY A 152 -2.43 -5.97 6.28
C GLY A 152 -3.27 -6.25 5.03
N VAL A 153 -4.04 -5.27 4.55
CA VAL A 153 -4.79 -5.36 3.28
C VAL A 153 -3.90 -4.99 2.10
N ILE A 154 -3.04 -3.98 2.26
CA ILE A 154 -2.08 -3.56 1.23
C ILE A 154 -0.71 -4.20 1.48
N GLY A 155 -0.14 -4.82 0.46
CA GLY A 155 1.22 -5.36 0.48
C GLY A 155 2.31 -4.29 0.61
N LEU A 156 3.47 -4.69 1.12
CA LEU A 156 4.60 -3.78 1.38
C LEU A 156 5.14 -3.15 0.08
N VAL A 157 5.16 -3.93 -1.01
CA VAL A 157 5.66 -3.47 -2.32
C VAL A 157 4.71 -2.45 -2.91
N GLU A 158 3.40 -2.71 -2.87
CA GLU A 158 2.35 -1.84 -3.38
C GLU A 158 2.41 -0.48 -2.69
N TYR A 159 2.45 -0.48 -1.35
CA TYR A 159 2.52 0.76 -0.57
C TYR A 159 3.82 1.54 -0.84
N ALA A 160 4.98 0.86 -0.89
CA ALA A 160 6.24 1.51 -1.26
C ALA A 160 6.19 2.12 -2.67
N GLY A 161 5.42 1.53 -3.59
CA GLY A 161 5.22 2.04 -4.95
C GLY A 161 4.45 3.36 -4.95
N VAL A 162 3.40 3.45 -4.13
CA VAL A 162 2.63 4.68 -3.92
C VAL A 162 3.50 5.77 -3.31
N LEU A 163 4.28 5.46 -2.26
CA LEU A 163 5.19 6.41 -1.61
C LEU A 163 6.22 6.99 -2.58
N ALA A 164 6.73 6.19 -3.52
CA ALA A 164 7.70 6.64 -4.52
C ALA A 164 7.11 7.64 -5.54
N ARG A 165 5.79 7.64 -5.73
CA ARG A 165 5.08 8.52 -6.69
C ARG A 165 4.61 9.85 -6.07
N LEU A 166 4.40 9.89 -4.75
CA LEU A 166 3.96 11.09 -4.03
C LEU A 166 4.82 12.36 -4.30
N PRO A 167 6.16 12.29 -4.36
CA PRO A 167 6.96 13.48 -4.66
C PRO A 167 6.68 14.06 -6.05
N GLY A 168 6.47 13.20 -7.05
CA GLY A 168 6.15 13.59 -8.42
C GLY A 168 4.74 14.17 -8.56
N LEU A 169 3.80 13.75 -7.71
CA LEU A 169 2.47 14.36 -7.59
C LEU A 169 2.53 15.77 -6.99
N ARG A 170 3.38 15.97 -5.97
CA ARG A 170 3.55 17.28 -5.31
C ARG A 170 4.35 18.28 -6.15
N ARG A 171 5.25 17.81 -7.01
CA ARG A 171 6.10 18.62 -7.91
C ARG A 171 6.30 17.94 -9.25
N HIS A 172 5.44 18.24 -10.21
CA HIS A 172 5.43 17.61 -11.53
C HIS A 172 6.77 17.80 -12.27
N GLU A 173 7.40 18.95 -12.14
CA GLU A 173 8.68 19.31 -12.76
C GLU A 173 9.85 18.41 -12.32
N LEU A 174 9.68 17.62 -11.25
CA LEU A 174 10.71 16.74 -10.73
C LEU A 174 10.58 15.29 -11.19
N ARG A 175 9.53 14.91 -11.94
CA ARG A 175 9.32 13.54 -12.44
C ARG A 175 10.55 13.01 -13.20
N GLU A 176 11.09 13.78 -14.14
CA GLU A 176 12.29 13.39 -14.89
C GLU A 176 13.55 13.31 -14.03
N THR A 177 13.63 14.11 -12.97
CA THR A 177 14.77 14.08 -12.04
C THR A 177 14.69 12.84 -11.13
N ILE A 178 13.50 12.52 -10.63
CA ILE A 178 13.21 11.30 -9.86
C ILE A 178 13.57 10.06 -10.69
N GLU A 179 13.19 10.03 -11.96
CA GLU A 179 13.49 8.91 -12.85
C GLU A 179 14.99 8.76 -13.15
N ARG A 180 15.72 9.87 -13.32
CA ARG A 180 17.19 9.81 -13.44
C ARG A 180 17.86 9.28 -12.17
N GLU A 181 17.41 9.72 -11.00
CA GLU A 181 17.89 9.23 -9.70
C GLU A 181 17.59 7.74 -9.52
N ARG A 182 16.48 7.23 -10.05
CA ARG A 182 16.15 5.79 -10.08
C ARG A 182 17.22 4.99 -10.81
N VAL A 183 17.51 5.35 -12.06
CA VAL A 183 18.51 4.64 -12.88
C VAL A 183 19.88 4.64 -12.20
N GLU A 184 20.27 5.77 -11.59
CA GLU A 184 21.55 5.89 -10.89
C GLU A 184 21.57 5.11 -9.56
N ALA A 185 20.46 5.06 -8.81
CA ALA A 185 20.34 4.23 -7.61
C ALA A 185 20.45 2.74 -7.96
N GLU A 186 19.75 2.27 -8.99
CA GLU A 186 19.83 0.89 -9.48
C GLU A 186 21.25 0.50 -9.89
N ARG A 187 21.93 1.39 -10.62
CA ARG A 187 23.33 1.19 -11.04
C ARG A 187 24.25 1.07 -9.83
N ARG A 188 24.20 2.02 -8.90
CA ARG A 188 25.04 2.01 -7.68
C ARG A 188 24.81 0.77 -6.82
N TYR A 189 23.55 0.35 -6.63
CA TYR A 189 23.24 -0.84 -5.84
C TYR A 189 23.81 -2.11 -6.45
N ARG A 190 23.73 -2.23 -7.78
CA ARG A 190 24.32 -3.36 -8.51
C ARG A 190 25.85 -3.36 -8.41
N GLU A 191 26.48 -2.19 -8.50
CA GLU A 191 27.94 -2.06 -8.48
C GLU A 191 28.55 -2.24 -7.07
N VAL A 192 27.92 -1.67 -6.04
CA VAL A 192 28.49 -1.60 -4.68
C VAL A 192 28.00 -2.74 -3.78
N PHE A 193 26.73 -3.15 -3.94
CA PHE A 193 26.08 -4.15 -3.09
C PHE A 193 25.59 -5.37 -3.88
N GLY A 194 26.16 -5.61 -5.07
CA GLY A 194 25.66 -6.61 -6.03
C GLY A 194 25.46 -8.01 -5.43
N GLU A 195 26.38 -8.47 -4.59
CA GLU A 195 26.28 -9.78 -3.92
C GLU A 195 25.12 -9.82 -2.90
N LEU A 196 24.98 -8.79 -2.07
CA LEU A 196 23.86 -8.68 -1.14
C LEU A 196 22.54 -8.63 -1.92
N VAL A 197 22.46 -7.73 -2.91
CA VAL A 197 21.27 -7.54 -3.74
C VAL A 197 20.86 -8.82 -4.44
N ALA A 198 21.81 -9.62 -4.95
CA ALA A 198 21.50 -10.90 -5.58
C ALA A 198 20.78 -11.89 -4.64
N ASN A 199 21.05 -11.81 -3.34
CA ASN A 199 20.50 -12.72 -2.32
C ASN A 199 19.20 -12.22 -1.67
N LEU A 200 18.90 -10.92 -1.75
CA LEU A 200 17.66 -10.32 -1.21
C LEU A 200 16.40 -10.93 -1.84
N HIS A 201 15.29 -10.88 -1.11
CA HIS A 201 13.98 -11.17 -1.70
C HIS A 201 13.60 -10.12 -2.76
N ASP A 202 12.81 -10.50 -3.77
CA ASP A 202 12.47 -9.61 -4.88
C ASP A 202 11.68 -8.37 -4.43
N ASP A 203 10.75 -8.55 -3.49
CA ASP A 203 10.04 -7.44 -2.83
C ASP A 203 11.02 -6.45 -2.18
N THR A 204 11.97 -6.97 -1.40
CA THR A 204 13.00 -6.15 -0.75
C THR A 204 13.82 -5.38 -1.77
N LYS A 205 14.24 -6.02 -2.87
CA LYS A 205 15.01 -5.35 -3.94
C LYS A 205 14.24 -4.14 -4.49
N GLN A 206 12.95 -4.34 -4.80
CA GLN A 206 12.10 -3.28 -5.34
C GLN A 206 11.93 -2.13 -4.35
N ILE A 207 11.67 -2.44 -3.08
CA ILE A 207 11.46 -1.42 -2.04
C ILE A 207 12.77 -0.67 -1.74
N LEU A 208 13.90 -1.37 -1.69
CA LEU A 208 15.21 -0.77 -1.39
C LEU A 208 15.64 0.24 -2.44
N ILE A 209 15.45 -0.08 -3.72
CA ILE A 209 15.69 0.86 -4.83
C ILE A 209 14.80 2.11 -4.66
N ARG A 210 13.52 1.92 -4.35
CA ARG A 210 12.59 3.04 -4.11
C ARG A 210 13.04 3.91 -2.94
N ALA A 211 13.47 3.29 -1.84
CA ALA A 211 13.96 3.99 -0.65
C ALA A 211 15.17 4.88 -0.96
N GLU A 212 16.04 4.46 -1.88
CA GLU A 212 17.17 5.27 -2.32
C GLU A 212 16.76 6.51 -3.10
N ILE A 213 15.80 6.36 -4.01
CA ILE A 213 15.25 7.47 -4.80
C ILE A 213 14.63 8.51 -3.88
N VAL A 214 13.75 8.06 -2.98
CA VAL A 214 13.09 8.98 -2.05
C VAL A 214 14.03 9.51 -0.97
N GLY A 215 15.17 8.84 -0.75
CA GLY A 215 16.25 9.26 0.13
C GLY A 215 17.15 10.37 -0.41
N THR A 216 17.01 10.73 -1.70
CA THR A 216 17.76 11.84 -2.30
C THR A 216 17.41 13.16 -1.63
N GLU A 217 18.36 14.08 -1.60
CA GLU A 217 18.16 15.39 -0.95
C GLU A 217 16.98 16.16 -1.56
N ILE A 218 16.82 16.09 -2.88
CA ILE A 218 15.74 16.77 -3.60
C ILE A 218 14.39 16.21 -3.17
N VAL A 219 14.23 14.88 -3.13
CA VAL A 219 12.94 14.26 -2.77
C VAL A 219 12.60 14.47 -1.31
N ARG A 220 13.56 14.36 -0.38
CA ARG A 220 13.30 14.59 1.05
C ARG A 220 12.84 16.01 1.35
N LYS A 221 13.22 17.02 0.55
CA LYS A 221 12.71 18.40 0.69
C LYS A 221 11.22 18.53 0.33
N ILE A 222 10.66 17.55 -0.39
CA ILE A 222 9.26 17.51 -0.83
C ILE A 222 8.44 16.61 0.08
N ASP A 223 8.98 15.43 0.38
CA ASP A 223 8.34 14.44 1.23
C ASP A 223 9.36 13.82 2.20
N PRO A 224 9.58 14.47 3.37
CA PRO A 224 10.58 14.01 4.32
C PRO A 224 10.31 12.62 4.90
N SER A 225 9.06 12.16 4.92
CA SER A 225 8.66 10.87 5.50
C SER A 225 8.88 9.67 4.56
N ALA A 226 8.95 9.88 3.25
CA ALA A 226 9.00 8.79 2.27
C ALA A 226 10.22 7.89 2.45
N ALA A 227 11.42 8.46 2.66
CA ALA A 227 12.65 7.69 2.83
C ALA A 227 12.66 6.81 4.10
N PRO A 228 12.34 7.36 5.29
CA PRO A 228 12.13 6.53 6.47
C PRO A 228 11.15 5.39 6.30
N LEU A 229 9.98 5.64 5.69
CA LEU A 229 9.00 4.59 5.44
C LEU A 229 9.57 3.53 4.49
N CYS A 230 10.07 3.89 3.32
CA CYS A 230 10.55 2.92 2.35
C CYS A 230 11.71 2.06 2.86
N TRP A 231 12.68 2.62 3.60
CA TRP A 231 13.71 1.77 4.22
C TRP A 231 13.13 0.86 5.30
N THR A 232 12.18 1.34 6.10
CA THR A 232 11.52 0.51 7.11
C THR A 232 10.79 -0.67 6.46
N LEU A 233 10.03 -0.41 5.38
CA LEU A 233 9.34 -1.44 4.60
C LEU A 233 10.32 -2.45 3.99
N ALA A 234 11.51 -2.02 3.55
CA ALA A 234 12.54 -2.94 3.02
C ALA A 234 13.05 -3.90 4.11
N LEU A 235 13.28 -3.41 5.33
CA LEU A 235 13.70 -4.25 6.46
C LEU A 235 12.61 -5.26 6.84
N GLU A 236 11.35 -4.81 6.84
CA GLU A 236 10.20 -5.64 7.14
C GLU A 236 9.97 -6.71 6.09
N ALA A 237 10.07 -6.37 4.81
CA ALA A 237 9.94 -7.33 3.71
C ALA A 237 11.01 -8.43 3.80
N GLU A 238 12.28 -8.04 4.01
CA GLU A 238 13.36 -9.03 4.09
C GLU A 238 13.22 -9.91 5.33
N PHE A 239 12.92 -9.32 6.49
CA PHE A 239 12.70 -10.09 7.71
C PHE A 239 11.50 -11.01 7.58
N TYR A 240 10.40 -10.55 6.97
CA TYR A 240 9.21 -11.34 6.75
C TYR A 240 9.52 -12.60 5.94
N HIS A 241 10.10 -12.43 4.75
CA HIS A 241 10.34 -13.52 3.79
C HIS A 241 11.48 -14.46 4.22
N LYS A 242 12.54 -13.93 4.86
CA LYS A 242 13.71 -14.76 5.24
C LYS A 242 13.56 -15.40 6.62
N VAL A 243 12.83 -14.76 7.53
CA VAL A 243 12.80 -15.15 8.95
C VAL A 243 11.39 -15.47 9.42
N TYR A 244 10.48 -14.51 9.33
CA TYR A 244 9.21 -14.59 10.03
C TYR A 244 8.30 -15.67 9.45
N GLU A 245 8.06 -15.66 8.13
CA GLU A 245 7.15 -16.59 7.46
C GLU A 245 7.51 -18.05 7.76
N ARG A 246 8.80 -18.39 7.65
CA ARG A 246 9.32 -19.76 7.86
C ARG A 246 9.31 -20.20 9.32
N ASN A 247 9.24 -19.26 10.26
CA ASN A 247 9.33 -19.52 11.70
C ASN A 247 8.10 -18.99 12.45
N LYS A 248 6.98 -18.75 11.75
CA LYS A 248 5.82 -18.02 12.25
C LYS A 248 5.33 -18.55 13.58
N ASP A 249 5.00 -19.83 13.67
CA ASP A 249 4.49 -20.44 14.90
C ASP A 249 5.40 -20.21 16.12
N ARG A 250 6.72 -20.24 15.91
CA ARG A 250 7.71 -20.07 16.99
C ARG A 250 7.84 -18.62 17.41
N LEU A 251 7.88 -17.71 16.44
CA LEU A 251 8.00 -16.27 16.68
C LEU A 251 6.70 -15.72 17.28
N ASP A 252 5.54 -16.25 16.87
CA ASP A 252 4.23 -15.91 17.43
C ASP A 252 4.12 -16.36 18.89
N VAL A 253 4.67 -17.52 19.26
CA VAL A 253 4.76 -17.93 20.69
C VAL A 253 5.58 -16.95 21.52
N ILE A 254 6.64 -16.35 20.95
CA ILE A 254 7.45 -15.35 21.64
C ILE A 254 6.69 -14.02 21.78
N LEU A 255 5.99 -13.61 20.72
CA LEU A 255 5.19 -12.39 20.70
C LEU A 255 3.97 -12.50 21.62
N GLY A 256 3.31 -13.65 21.66
CA GLY A 256 2.10 -13.89 22.46
C GLY A 256 0.91 -13.11 21.88
N SER A 257 0.20 -12.37 22.74
CA SER A 257 -0.90 -11.50 22.31
C SER A 257 -0.47 -10.38 21.35
N GLU A 258 0.84 -10.11 21.27
CA GLU A 258 1.42 -9.12 20.37
C GLU A 258 1.74 -9.69 18.98
N ALA A 259 1.42 -10.95 18.69
CA ALA A 259 1.67 -11.53 17.36
C ALA A 259 0.90 -10.75 16.27
N PRO A 260 1.49 -10.57 15.08
CA PRO A 260 0.78 -10.00 13.94
C PRO A 260 -0.57 -10.68 13.70
N GLY A 261 -1.58 -9.90 13.36
CA GLY A 261 -2.85 -10.44 12.88
C GLY A 261 -2.63 -11.34 11.65
N ARG A 262 -3.63 -12.17 11.32
CA ARG A 262 -3.51 -13.16 10.23
C ARG A 262 -3.01 -12.57 8.91
N ARG A 263 -3.36 -11.32 8.62
CA ARG A 263 -3.04 -10.57 7.39
C ARG A 263 -1.84 -9.62 7.52
N GLN A 264 -1.39 -9.35 8.74
CA GLN A 264 -0.31 -8.39 8.97
C GLN A 264 1.06 -9.04 8.80
N THR A 265 2.00 -8.29 8.24
CA THR A 265 3.41 -8.66 8.26
C THR A 265 4.01 -8.40 9.64
N CYS A 266 5.16 -9.02 9.92
CA CYS A 266 5.92 -8.72 11.14
C CYS A 266 6.62 -7.35 10.99
N GLY A 267 5.89 -6.27 11.27
CA GLY A 267 6.41 -4.90 11.20
C GLY A 267 7.58 -4.63 12.15
N ILE A 268 8.30 -3.53 11.94
CA ILE A 268 9.55 -3.20 12.61
C ILE A 268 9.43 -3.16 14.14
N GLY A 269 8.29 -2.70 14.67
CA GLY A 269 8.01 -2.72 16.10
C GLY A 269 7.90 -4.13 16.68
N LYS A 270 7.40 -5.10 15.90
CA LYS A 270 7.35 -6.52 16.27
C LYS A 270 8.73 -7.16 16.16
N ILE A 271 9.54 -6.77 15.17
CA ILE A 271 10.95 -7.17 15.07
C ILE A 271 11.73 -6.70 16.30
N LEU A 272 11.57 -5.44 16.70
CA LEU A 272 12.14 -4.88 17.93
C LEU A 272 11.71 -5.70 19.15
N LEU A 273 10.41 -5.96 19.30
CA LEU A 273 9.90 -6.74 20.43
C LEU A 273 10.48 -8.16 20.49
N LEU A 274 10.66 -8.82 19.33
CA LEU A 274 11.30 -10.13 19.26
C LEU A 274 12.77 -10.07 19.70
N VAL A 275 13.51 -9.04 19.26
CA VAL A 275 14.90 -8.80 19.67
C VAL A 275 14.96 -8.55 21.18
N ASP A 276 14.10 -7.69 21.72
CA ASP A 276 14.04 -7.34 23.15
C ASP A 276 13.75 -8.56 24.02
N LYS A 277 12.71 -9.33 23.66
CA LYS A 277 12.34 -10.56 24.38
C LYS A 277 13.41 -11.63 24.29
N THR A 278 14.23 -11.63 23.24
CA THR A 278 15.31 -12.60 23.11
C THR A 278 16.55 -12.18 23.89
N ILE A 279 16.98 -10.91 23.78
CA ILE A 279 18.15 -10.39 24.49
C ILE A 279 17.95 -10.45 26.01
N SER A 280 16.74 -10.19 26.48
CA SER A 280 16.42 -10.16 27.92
C SER A 280 16.27 -11.54 28.57
N ASP A 281 16.16 -12.62 27.78
CA ASP A 281 15.94 -13.98 28.30
C ASP A 281 17.15 -14.90 27.98
N PRO A 282 18.05 -15.14 28.96
CA PRO A 282 19.26 -15.95 28.77
C PRO A 282 18.98 -17.44 28.55
N LEU A 283 17.79 -17.94 28.90
CA LEU A 283 17.40 -19.33 28.67
C LEU A 283 16.79 -19.51 27.29
N ARG A 284 15.99 -18.54 26.84
CA ARG A 284 15.32 -18.58 25.54
C ARG A 284 16.26 -18.25 24.38
N ARG A 285 17.23 -17.36 24.57
CA ARG A 285 18.18 -16.96 23.51
C ARG A 285 18.90 -18.13 22.83
N PRO A 286 19.56 -19.07 23.55
CA PRO A 286 20.23 -20.19 22.91
C PRO A 286 19.25 -21.12 22.17
N LEU A 287 18.01 -21.22 22.64
CA LEU A 287 16.97 -22.03 21.99
C LEU A 287 16.56 -21.41 20.65
N ILE A 288 16.34 -20.09 20.60
CA ILE A 288 15.99 -19.39 19.36
C ILE A 288 17.17 -19.43 18.39
N GLU A 289 18.40 -19.15 18.85
CA GLU A 289 19.61 -19.19 18.00
C GLU A 289 19.86 -20.58 17.40
N LYS A 290 19.52 -21.66 18.13
CA LYS A 290 19.60 -23.03 17.60
C LYS A 290 18.51 -23.33 16.56
N GLN A 291 17.34 -22.73 16.70
CA GLN A 291 16.16 -23.02 15.86
C GLN A 291 16.07 -22.15 14.62
N ILE A 292 16.61 -20.93 14.67
CA ILE A 292 16.57 -19.92 13.61
C ILE A 292 18.01 -19.55 13.29
N ALA A 293 18.58 -20.18 12.26
CA ALA A 293 20.01 -20.12 11.95
C ALA A 293 20.56 -18.69 11.76
N VAL A 294 19.73 -17.78 11.23
CA VAL A 294 20.13 -16.38 10.99
C VAL A 294 20.09 -15.50 12.26
N TRP A 295 19.45 -15.99 13.34
CA TRP A 295 19.14 -15.17 14.52
C TRP A 295 20.37 -14.71 15.29
N SER A 296 21.38 -15.58 15.44
CA SER A 296 22.62 -15.21 16.14
C SER A 296 23.36 -14.08 15.42
N ARG A 297 23.39 -14.09 14.07
CA ARG A 297 23.99 -13.02 13.27
C ARG A 297 23.18 -11.73 13.38
N LEU A 298 21.85 -11.82 13.32
CA LEU A 298 20.96 -10.67 13.52
C LEU A 298 21.21 -9.99 14.87
N LEU A 299 21.29 -10.77 15.95
CA LEU A 299 21.57 -10.25 17.30
C LEU A 299 22.99 -9.70 17.45
N SER A 300 23.90 -10.07 16.55
CA SER A 300 25.28 -9.58 16.52
C SER A 300 25.43 -8.31 15.69
N VAL A 301 24.38 -7.85 15.00
CA VAL A 301 24.38 -6.54 14.31
C VAL A 301 24.62 -5.44 15.36
N PRO A 302 25.63 -4.58 15.18
CA PRO A 302 25.94 -3.51 16.11
C PRO A 302 24.72 -2.64 16.40
N HIS A 303 24.46 -2.40 17.69
CA HIS A 303 23.37 -1.52 18.14
C HIS A 303 21.97 -1.91 17.62
N ILE A 304 21.74 -3.19 17.27
CA ILE A 304 20.47 -3.70 16.72
C ILE A 304 19.23 -3.17 17.47
N HIS A 305 19.25 -3.23 18.80
CA HIS A 305 18.19 -2.70 19.67
C HIS A 305 17.94 -1.21 19.45
N LYS A 306 19.00 -0.40 19.60
CA LYS A 306 18.93 1.07 19.51
C LYS A 306 18.47 1.53 18.12
N MET A 307 18.93 0.86 17.06
CA MET A 307 18.57 1.22 15.69
C MET A 307 17.16 0.79 15.34
N LEU A 308 16.70 -0.39 15.75
CA LEU A 308 15.30 -0.80 15.61
C LEU A 308 14.35 0.11 16.39
N ALA A 309 14.74 0.52 17.60
CA ALA A 309 13.98 1.49 18.41
C ALA A 309 13.87 2.84 17.70
N LEU A 310 14.97 3.36 17.16
CA LEU A 310 14.98 4.60 16.38
C LEU A 310 14.09 4.51 15.13
N ILE A 311 14.19 3.43 14.36
CA ILE A 311 13.39 3.23 13.14
C ILE A 311 11.91 3.14 13.50
N THR A 312 11.57 2.40 14.57
CA THR A 312 10.21 2.30 15.10
C THR A 312 9.68 3.67 15.54
N GLU A 313 10.50 4.47 16.23
CA GLU A 313 10.14 5.84 16.62
C GLU A 313 9.82 6.70 15.40
N HIS A 314 10.66 6.70 14.37
CA HIS A 314 10.38 7.46 13.16
C HIS A 314 9.14 6.94 12.42
N ARG A 315 8.93 5.62 12.35
CA ARG A 315 7.70 5.04 11.77
C ARG A 315 6.46 5.54 12.51
N ASN A 316 6.44 5.48 13.84
CA ASN A 316 5.32 5.94 14.65
C ASN A 316 5.10 7.45 14.53
N GLN A 317 6.19 8.24 14.49
CA GLN A 317 6.10 9.68 14.25
C GLN A 317 5.47 10.01 12.90
N ILE A 318 5.64 9.16 11.89
CA ILE A 318 5.05 9.32 10.56
C ILE A 318 3.58 8.86 10.55
N ALA A 319 3.27 7.70 11.14
CA ALA A 319 1.91 7.15 11.23
C ALA A 319 0.95 8.05 12.02
N HIS A 320 1.44 8.76 13.04
CA HIS A 320 0.63 9.68 13.84
C HIS A 320 0.54 11.11 13.26
N VAL A 321 0.99 11.33 12.01
CA VAL A 321 0.74 12.60 11.31
C VAL A 321 -0.68 12.60 10.77
N ASP A 322 -1.60 13.12 11.57
CA ASP A 322 -2.99 13.37 11.17
C ASP A 322 -3.01 14.32 9.94
N VAL A 323 -3.45 13.80 8.79
CA VAL A 323 -3.54 14.51 7.49
C VAL A 323 -4.29 15.85 7.63
N ALA A 324 -5.16 15.99 8.63
CA ALA A 324 -5.97 17.19 8.82
C ALA A 324 -5.32 18.29 9.69
N LYS A 325 -4.51 17.97 10.71
CA LYS A 325 -4.05 18.97 11.71
C LYS A 325 -2.73 18.61 12.43
N ARG A 326 -1.62 19.26 12.01
CA ARG A 326 -0.33 19.53 12.72
C ARG A 326 0.81 18.51 12.56
N GLY A 327 2.02 19.07 12.39
CA GLY A 327 3.30 18.42 12.69
C GLY A 327 3.89 17.54 11.59
N ILE A 328 4.22 18.12 10.43
CA ILE A 328 4.92 17.41 9.34
C ILE A 328 6.20 16.78 9.91
N TYR A 329 6.35 15.46 9.78
CA TYR A 329 7.63 14.79 9.97
C TYR A 329 8.70 15.59 9.25
N THR A 330 9.63 16.20 10.00
CA THR A 330 10.39 17.33 9.46
C THR A 330 11.53 16.86 8.56
N LEU A 331 11.99 17.74 7.66
CA LEU A 331 13.23 17.53 6.92
C LEU A 331 14.43 17.31 7.87
N GLY A 332 14.43 17.94 9.05
CA GLY A 332 15.45 17.72 10.08
C GLY A 332 15.47 16.27 10.58
N HIS A 333 14.31 15.71 10.93
CA HIS A 333 14.17 14.31 11.33
C HIS A 333 14.56 13.35 10.20
N SER A 334 14.12 13.63 8.98
CA SER A 334 14.48 12.83 7.80
C SER A 334 15.99 12.82 7.55
N ASN A 335 16.64 13.99 7.64
CA ASN A 335 18.08 14.10 7.49
C ASN A 335 18.82 13.36 8.60
N GLU A 336 18.37 13.45 9.85
CA GLU A 336 18.96 12.70 10.96
C GLU A 336 18.84 11.20 10.75
N PHE A 337 17.65 10.72 10.36
CA PHE A 337 17.39 9.33 10.07
C PHE A 337 18.31 8.82 8.95
N VAL A 338 18.33 9.52 7.81
CA VAL A 338 19.20 9.13 6.69
C VAL A 338 20.66 9.17 7.06
N ARG A 339 21.10 10.19 7.79
CA ARG A 339 22.47 10.27 8.27
C ARG A 339 22.81 9.04 9.12
N LYS A 340 21.99 8.70 10.10
CA LYS A 340 22.19 7.54 10.98
C LYS A 340 22.17 6.22 10.22
N VAL A 341 21.31 6.07 9.21
CA VAL A 341 21.16 4.83 8.44
C VAL A 341 22.24 4.66 7.37
N ARG A 342 22.51 5.70 6.56
CA ARG A 342 23.48 5.63 5.46
C ARG A 342 24.91 5.69 5.94
N GLU A 343 25.26 6.59 6.86
CA GLU A 343 26.64 6.75 7.31
C GLU A 343 27.11 5.55 8.14
N SER A 344 26.20 4.87 8.84
CA SER A 344 26.54 3.68 9.62
C SER A 344 26.60 2.40 8.79
N GLY A 345 26.01 2.38 7.59
CA GLY A 345 25.80 1.14 6.82
C GLY A 345 24.85 0.15 7.50
N TRP A 346 24.14 0.54 8.56
CA TRP A 346 23.42 -0.40 9.43
C TRP A 346 22.33 -1.18 8.71
N ILE A 347 21.62 -0.58 7.75
CA ILE A 347 20.62 -1.31 6.94
C ILE A 347 21.29 -2.44 6.16
N VAL A 348 22.48 -2.18 5.59
CA VAL A 348 23.23 -3.18 4.83
C VAL A 348 23.67 -4.30 5.77
N GLU A 349 24.15 -3.98 6.97
CA GLU A 349 24.53 -4.98 7.98
C GLU A 349 23.33 -5.82 8.44
N PHE A 350 22.18 -5.17 8.69
CA PHE A 350 20.93 -5.83 9.04
C PHE A 350 20.52 -6.81 7.93
N LEU A 351 20.40 -6.34 6.69
CA LEU A 351 20.00 -7.16 5.54
C LEU A 351 20.99 -8.32 5.31
N SER A 352 22.29 -8.06 5.46
CA SER A 352 23.34 -9.08 5.31
C SER A 352 23.24 -10.17 6.37
N SER A 353 22.86 -9.82 7.60
CA SER A 353 22.70 -10.78 8.70
C SER A 353 21.59 -11.82 8.43
N LEU A 354 20.64 -11.48 7.57
CA LEU A 354 19.51 -12.32 7.19
C LEU A 354 19.81 -13.26 6.01
N GLN A 355 20.91 -13.06 5.29
CA GLN A 355 21.24 -13.85 4.11
C GLN A 355 21.79 -15.23 4.48
N PRO A 356 21.54 -16.31 3.71
CA PRO A 356 22.10 -17.63 4.00
C PRO A 356 23.63 -17.58 4.12
N LEU A 357 24.21 -18.50 4.91
CA LEU A 357 25.67 -18.66 4.94
C LEU A 357 26.11 -19.24 3.58
N SER A 358 27.06 -18.57 2.94
CA SER A 358 27.71 -19.03 1.71
C SER A 358 28.62 -20.24 1.94
#